data_AF-A0A7C2TVX9-F1
#
_entry.id   AF-A0A7C2TVX9-F1
#
_cell.length_a   1.000
_cell.length_b   1.000
_cell.length_c   1.000
_cell.angle_alpha   90.00
_cell.angle_beta   90.00
_cell.angle_gamma   90.00
#
_symmetry.space_group_name_H-M   'P 1'
#
loop_
_entity.id
_entity.type
_entity.pdbx_description
1 polymer ?
#
loop_
_entity_poly.entity_id
_entity_poly.type
_entity_poly.pdbx_seq_one_letter_code
_entity_poly.pdbx_strand_id
1 'polypeptide(L)'
;MAPEPILNCAKRFVEKVRENGVPIEAVYLFGSWVQGRGTEWSDIDVAIVSPAFEGTLFYDRRKLYRAILAVDTAIEPHPYRPEDFTEKDLFVREILRTGIRIA
;
A
#
# COMPACT_ATOMS: atom_id res chain seq x y z
N MET A 1 0.16 3.15 -16.92
CA MET A 1 0.61 4.04 -15.83
C MET A 1 -0.63 4.45 -15.06
N ALA A 2 -0.60 4.41 -13.72
CA ALA A 2 -1.76 4.80 -12.91
C ALA A 2 -2.08 6.30 -13.10
N PRO A 3 -3.35 6.72 -12.97
CA PRO A 3 -3.71 8.14 -13.06
C PRO A 3 -2.99 8.97 -11.99
N GLU A 4 -2.60 10.19 -12.35
CA GLU A 4 -1.87 11.10 -11.45
C GLU A 4 -2.59 11.36 -10.11
N PRO A 5 -3.93 11.56 -10.05
CA PRO A 5 -4.64 11.74 -8.78
C PRO A 5 -4.49 10.53 -7.85
N ILE A 6 -4.53 9.31 -8.40
CA ILE A 6 -4.40 8.07 -7.63
C ILE A 6 -2.97 7.93 -7.09
N LEU A 7 -1.97 8.23 -7.92
CA LEU A 7 -0.58 8.21 -7.50
C LEU A 7 -0.30 9.23 -6.39
N ASN A 8 -0.87 10.43 -6.50
CA ASN A 8 -0.74 11.49 -5.49
C ASN A 8 -1.46 11.12 -4.19
N CYS A 9 -2.64 10.49 -4.28
CA CYS A 9 -3.35 9.97 -3.11
C CYS A 9 -2.51 8.93 -2.36
N ALA A 10 -1.97 7.93 -3.08
CA ALA A 10 -1.11 6.92 -2.50
C ALA A 10 0.17 7.50 -1.86
N LYS A 11 0.81 8.50 -2.49
CA LYS A 11 1.98 9.18 -1.93
C LYS A 11 1.66 9.95 -0.65
N ARG A 12 0.54 10.68 -0.60
CA ARG A 12 0.06 11.36 0.61
C ARG A 12 -0.22 10.38 1.74
N PHE A 13 -0.75 9.20 1.43
CA PHE A 13 -0.90 8.11 2.39
C PHE A 13 0.44 7.67 2.98
N VAL A 14 1.45 7.44 2.13
CA VAL A 14 2.81 7.08 2.58
C VAL A 14 3.41 8.14 3.51
N GLU A 15 3.26 9.42 3.16
CA GLU A 15 3.70 10.54 4.01
C GLU A 15 3.02 10.50 5.38
N LYS A 16 1.69 10.32 5.40
CA LYS A 16 0.91 10.27 6.65
C LYS A 16 1.27 9.06 7.51
N VAL A 17 1.59 7.92 6.90
CA VAL A 17 2.07 6.73 7.62
C VAL A 17 3.42 7.00 8.29
N ARG A 18 4.35 7.67 7.59
CA ARG A 18 5.65 8.08 8.17
C ARG A 18 5.48 9.07 9.32
N GLU A 19 4.61 10.07 9.15
CA GLU A 19 4.28 11.04 10.21
C GLU A 19 3.71 10.36 11.47
N ASN A 20 2.97 9.27 11.30
CA ASN A 20 2.44 8.48 12.42
C ASN A 20 3.49 7.58 13.09
N GLY A 21 4.76 7.68 12.69
CA GLY A 21 5.88 6.96 13.32
C GLY A 21 6.06 5.52 12.83
N VAL A 22 5.44 5.14 11.71
CA VAL A 22 5.63 3.82 11.11
C VAL A 22 6.80 3.90 10.11
N PRO A 23 7.94 3.23 10.36
CA PRO A 23 9.04 3.17 9.41
C PRO A 23 8.58 2.43 8.14
N ILE A 24 9.04 2.84 6.96
CA ILE A 24 8.64 2.24 5.68
C ILE A 24 9.90 1.85 4.91
N GLU A 25 9.97 0.61 4.46
CA GLU A 25 11.08 0.11 3.62
C GLU A 25 10.74 0.16 2.13
N ALA A 26 9.50 -0.17 1.78
CA ALA A 26 9.03 -0.10 0.40
C ALA A 26 7.51 0.08 0.36
N VAL A 27 7.04 0.77 -0.68
CA VAL A 27 5.61 0.84 -0.98
C VAL A 27 5.37 0.67 -2.47
N TYR A 28 4.37 -0.13 -2.80
CA TYR A 28 3.93 -0.36 -4.17
C TYR A 28 2.45 0.01 -4.31
N LEU A 29 2.14 0.85 -5.29
CA LEU A 29 0.80 0.97 -5.82
C LEU A 29 0.59 -0.18 -6.80
N PHE A 30 -0.49 -0.94 -6.67
CA PHE A 30 -0.77 -2.07 -7.56
C PHE A 30 -2.26 -2.16 -7.89
N GLY A 31 -2.71 -3.31 -8.40
CA GLY A 31 -4.12 -3.59 -8.60
C GLY A 31 -4.75 -2.85 -9.79
N SER A 32 -6.05 -2.58 -9.68
CA SER A 32 -6.89 -2.16 -10.81
C SER A 32 -6.41 -0.86 -11.48
N TRP A 33 -5.98 0.12 -10.70
CA TRP A 33 -5.49 1.41 -11.19
C TRP A 33 -4.19 1.31 -11.97
N VAL A 34 -3.30 0.39 -11.60
CA VAL A 34 -2.05 0.15 -12.34
C VAL A 34 -2.31 -0.63 -13.62
N GLN A 35 -3.27 -1.54 -13.61
CA GLN A 35 -3.66 -2.37 -14.75
C GLN A 35 -4.59 -1.66 -15.75
N GLY A 36 -4.94 -0.39 -15.52
CA GLY A 36 -5.82 0.39 -16.41
C GLY A 36 -7.29 -0.02 -16.36
N ARG A 37 -7.72 -0.71 -15.29
CA ARG A 37 -9.09 -1.18 -15.09
C ARG A 37 -9.79 -0.49 -13.91
N GLY A 38 -9.12 0.46 -13.25
CA GLY A 38 -9.68 1.22 -12.14
C GLY A 38 -10.82 2.14 -12.58
N THR A 39 -11.81 2.27 -11.71
CA THR A 39 -12.98 3.15 -11.86
C THR A 39 -13.12 4.01 -10.60
N GLU A 40 -14.02 4.99 -10.61
CA GLU A 40 -14.29 5.83 -9.42
C GLU A 40 -14.72 5.04 -8.17
N TRP A 41 -15.17 3.80 -8.33
CA TRP A 41 -15.56 2.89 -7.25
C TRP A 41 -14.47 1.87 -6.87
N SER A 42 -13.31 1.94 -7.52
CA SER A 42 -12.20 1.02 -7.28
C SER A 42 -11.32 1.47 -6.13
N ASP A 43 -10.94 0.52 -5.28
CA ASP A 43 -9.97 0.74 -4.23
C ASP A 43 -8.59 1.16 -4.78
N ILE A 44 -7.82 1.84 -3.95
CA ILE A 44 -6.43 2.22 -4.19
C ILE A 44 -5.56 1.19 -3.44
N ASP A 45 -5.23 0.10 -4.13
CA ASP A 45 -4.46 -1.03 -3.59
C ASP A 45 -2.99 -0.63 -3.33
N VAL A 46 -2.57 -0.65 -2.07
CA VAL A 46 -1.21 -0.28 -1.66
C VAL A 46 -0.56 -1.39 -0.85
N ALA A 47 0.55 -1.94 -1.36
CA ALA A 47 1.38 -2.86 -0.59
C ALA A 47 2.43 -2.05 0.16
N ILE A 48 2.49 -2.20 1.48
CA ILE A 48 3.39 -1.45 2.35
C ILE A 48 4.27 -2.43 3.14
N VAL A 49 5.58 -2.25 3.05
CA VAL A 49 6.57 -3.10 3.72
C VAL A 49 7.18 -2.32 4.87
N SER A 50 7.11 -2.87 6.08
CA SER A 50 7.62 -2.22 7.29
C SER A 50 8.06 -3.23 8.35
N PRO A 51 9.20 -3.01 9.01
CA PRO A 51 9.61 -3.81 10.17
C PRO A 51 8.74 -3.55 11.41
N ALA A 52 7.84 -2.57 11.39
CA ALA A 52 6.89 -2.33 12.47
C ALA A 52 5.62 -3.20 12.40
N PHE A 53 5.47 -4.01 11.35
CA PHE A 53 4.35 -4.95 11.24
C PHE A 53 4.63 -6.25 11.98
N GLU A 54 3.58 -6.82 12.55
CA GLU A 54 3.61 -8.02 13.38
C GLU A 54 3.16 -9.28 12.60
N GLY A 55 2.68 -9.11 11.36
CA GLY A 55 2.12 -10.18 10.54
C GLY A 55 0.66 -10.50 10.88
N THR A 56 0.04 -9.70 11.75
CA THR A 56 -1.37 -9.85 12.12
C THR A 56 -2.18 -8.71 11.52
N LEU A 57 -3.07 -9.03 10.58
CA LEU A 57 -3.85 -8.04 9.82
C LEU A 57 -4.55 -7.00 10.70
N PHE A 58 -5.12 -7.41 11.84
CA PHE A 58 -5.79 -6.50 12.76
C PHE A 58 -4.83 -5.46 13.36
N TYR A 59 -3.70 -5.90 13.92
CA TYR A 59 -2.72 -5.00 14.54
C TYR A 59 -2.00 -4.14 13.53
N ASP A 60 -1.71 -4.68 12.34
CA ASP A 60 -1.00 -3.96 11.30
C ASP A 60 -1.89 -2.92 10.62
N ARG A 61 -3.15 -3.25 10.29
CA ARG A 61 -4.11 -2.26 9.78
C ARG A 61 -4.40 -1.17 10.80
N ARG A 62 -4.41 -1.48 12.11
CA ARG A 62 -4.59 -0.46 13.16
C ARG A 62 -3.47 0.60 13.14
N LYS A 63 -2.23 0.24 12.78
CA LYS A 63 -1.12 1.20 12.61
C LYS A 63 -1.34 2.15 11.41
N LEU A 64 -2.12 1.72 10.42
CA LEU A 64 -2.37 2.47 9.19
C LEU A 64 -3.68 3.26 9.20
N TYR A 65 -4.62 2.89 10.07
CA TYR A 65 -5.99 3.41 10.07
C TYR A 65 -6.09 4.94 10.16
N ARG A 66 -5.24 5.57 10.99
CA ARG A 66 -5.18 7.04 11.10
C ARG A 66 -4.76 7.71 9.79
N ALA A 67 -3.89 7.07 9.00
CA ALA A 67 -3.48 7.59 7.71
C ALA A 67 -4.56 7.42 6.64
N ILE A 68 -5.25 6.28 6.62
CA ILE A 68 -6.40 6.03 5.73
C ILE A 68 -7.46 7.10 5.94
N LEU A 69 -7.92 7.28 7.19
CA LEU A 69 -8.96 8.26 7.51
C LEU A 69 -8.57 9.71 7.20
N ALA A 70 -7.28 10.03 7.26
CA ALA A 70 -6.79 11.38 6.99
C ALA A 70 -6.60 11.68 5.50
N VAL A 71 -6.49 10.65 4.65
CA VAL A 71 -6.17 10.80 3.24
C VAL A 71 -7.36 10.45 2.36
N ASP A 72 -7.79 9.19 2.37
CA ASP A 72 -8.90 8.67 1.56
C ASP A 72 -9.29 7.27 2.05
N THR A 73 -10.58 7.03 2.24
CA THR A 73 -11.09 5.72 2.68
C THR A 73 -11.07 4.67 1.58
N ALA A 74 -10.88 5.06 0.31
CA ALA A 74 -10.68 4.13 -0.80
C ALA A 74 -9.30 3.45 -0.77
N ILE A 75 -8.37 3.88 0.10
CA ILE A 75 -7.07 3.22 0.23
C ILE A 75 -7.25 1.85 0.90
N GLU A 76 -6.89 0.80 0.18
CA GLU A 76 -6.79 -0.56 0.71
C GLU A 76 -5.32 -0.94 0.95
N PRO A 77 -4.83 -0.91 2.20
CA PRO A 77 -3.47 -1.31 2.49
C PRO A 77 -3.33 -2.82 2.68
N HIS A 78 -2.24 -3.34 2.13
CA HIS A 78 -1.71 -4.68 2.31
C HIS A 78 -0.37 -4.58 3.06
N PRO A 79 -0.35 -4.72 4.39
CA PRO A 79 0.87 -4.65 5.18
C PRO A 79 1.68 -5.95 5.08
N TYR A 80 3.00 -5.81 4.94
CA TYR A 80 3.95 -6.93 4.90
C TYR A 80 5.15 -6.68 5.80
N ARG A 81 5.52 -7.70 6.57
CA ARG A 81 6.85 -7.71 7.17
C ARG A 81 7.91 -7.90 6.08
N PRO A 82 9.13 -7.34 6.23
CA PRO A 82 10.18 -7.49 5.23
C PRO A 82 10.47 -8.95 4.88
N GLU A 83 10.46 -9.85 5.87
CA GLU A 83 10.69 -11.28 5.68
C GLU A 83 9.57 -12.02 4.94
N ASP A 84 8.35 -11.49 4.93
CA ASP A 84 7.19 -12.09 4.25
C ASP A 84 7.04 -11.57 2.81
N PHE A 85 7.62 -10.41 2.48
CA PHE A 85 7.51 -9.79 1.16
C PHE A 85 8.47 -10.42 0.15
N THR A 86 8.21 -11.68 -0.21
CA THR A 86 9.06 -12.47 -1.12
C THR A 86 8.28 -13.06 -2.29
N GLU A 87 8.94 -13.38 -3.40
CA GLU A 87 8.32 -14.00 -4.59
C GLU A 87 7.73 -15.40 -4.35
N LYS A 88 7.96 -16.00 -3.17
CA LYS A 88 7.32 -17.27 -2.78
C LYS A 88 5.82 -17.09 -2.57
N ASP A 89 5.40 -15.90 -2.12
CA ASP A 89 4.00 -15.51 -2.10
C ASP A 89 3.60 -15.08 -3.53
N LEU A 90 2.63 -15.81 -4.11
CA LEU A 90 2.17 -15.57 -5.47
C LEU A 90 1.56 -14.17 -5.64
N PHE A 91 0.98 -13.61 -4.59
CA PHE A 91 0.40 -12.29 -4.59
C PHE A 91 1.48 -11.21 -4.50
N VAL A 92 2.49 -11.39 -3.64
CA VAL A 92 3.68 -10.52 -3.62
C VAL A 92 4.40 -10.55 -4.96
N ARG A 93 4.52 -11.73 -5.58
CA ARG A 93 5.11 -11.86 -6.91
C ARG A 93 4.35 -11.05 -7.97
N GLU A 94 3.02 -11.00 -7.90
CA GLU A 94 2.22 -10.16 -8.80
C GLU A 94 2.43 -8.67 -8.53
N ILE A 95 2.48 -8.26 -7.26
CA ILE A 95 2.76 -6.88 -6.84
C ILE A 95 4.13 -6.44 -7.37
N LEU A 96 5.17 -7.26 -7.18
CA LEU A 96 6.53 -6.97 -7.66
C LEU A 96 6.60 -6.91 -9.19
N ARG A 97 5.84 -7.76 -9.88
CA ARG A 97 5.83 -7.85 -11.35
C ARG A 97 5.10 -6.69 -12.01
N THR A 98 4.00 -6.23 -11.42
CA THR A 98 3.06 -5.30 -12.08
C THR A 98 2.94 -3.95 -11.39
N GLY A 99 3.24 -3.89 -10.10
CA GLY A 99 3.10 -2.70 -9.27
C GLY A 99 4.14 -1.62 -9.59
N ILE A 100 3.82 -0.40 -9.20
CA ILE A 100 4.69 0.76 -9.30
C ILE A 100 5.24 1.04 -7.91
N ARG A 101 6.57 0.97 -7.76
CA ARG A 101 7.21 1.39 -6.50
C ARG A 101 7.10 2.90 -6.34
N ILE A 102 6.57 3.35 -5.20
CA ILE A 102 6.34 4.76 -4.90
C ILE A 102 7.12 5.26 -3.67
N ALA A 103 7.68 4.35 -2.88
CA ALA A 103 8.58 4.64 -1.76
C ALA A 103 9.50 3.44 -1.44
#